data_AF-A0A7S2UXJ4-F1
#
_entry.id   AF-A0A7S2UXJ4-F1
#
_cell.length_a   1.000
_cell.length_b   1.000
_cell.length_c   1.000
_cell.angle_alpha   90.00
_cell.angle_beta   90.00
_cell.angle_gamma   90.00
#
_symmetry.space_group_name_H-M   'P 1'
#
loop_
_entity.id
_entity.type
_entity.pdbx_description
1 polymer ?
#
loop_
_entity_poly.entity_id
_entity_poly.type
_entity_poly.pdbx_seq_one_letter_code
_entity_poly.pdbx_strand_id
1 'polypeptide(L)'
;VVKDLNGLTADQFLAKVSEKFEVSGGGQEAVSADAKGVFRMFLPGSGWHTIRPKAGSFDADDVVGSLDVQVLYDNLLHPILGIGNPRTDERIKYVGGIRGMAELERLTSPSAVAFDVHPVSVEEIMAIADASALMPPKATWFEPKLRSGLIVRVLD
;
A
#
# COMPACT_ATOMS: atom_id res chain seq x y z
N VAL A 1 -1.93 -3.25 -6.86
CA VAL A 1 -3.15 -3.71 -7.58
C VAL A 1 -3.48 -5.12 -7.12
N VAL A 2 -4.72 -5.38 -6.72
CA VAL A 2 -5.23 -6.71 -6.35
C VAL A 2 -6.25 -7.15 -7.41
N LYS A 3 -6.13 -8.37 -7.94
CA LYS A 3 -6.89 -8.87 -9.11
C LYS A 3 -8.41 -8.94 -8.92
N ASP A 4 -8.87 -9.10 -7.68
CA ASP A 4 -10.28 -9.31 -7.35
C ASP A 4 -10.61 -8.79 -5.94
N LEU A 5 -11.91 -8.63 -5.64
CA LEU A 5 -12.42 -8.21 -4.32
C LEU A 5 -12.75 -9.39 -3.39
N ASN A 6 -12.14 -10.56 -3.59
CA ASN A 6 -12.36 -11.76 -2.76
C ASN A 6 -13.84 -12.20 -2.70
N GLY A 7 -14.53 -12.15 -3.83
CA GLY A 7 -15.95 -12.51 -3.95
C GLY A 7 -16.94 -11.45 -3.46
N LEU A 8 -16.47 -10.28 -3.03
CA LEU A 8 -17.32 -9.16 -2.62
C LEU A 8 -17.77 -8.33 -3.83
N THR A 9 -18.96 -7.74 -3.73
CA THR A 9 -19.34 -6.62 -4.60
C THR A 9 -18.62 -5.34 -4.19
N ALA A 10 -18.58 -4.33 -5.06
CA ALA A 10 -17.98 -3.03 -4.75
C ALA A 10 -18.60 -2.40 -3.49
N ASP A 11 -19.92 -2.45 -3.34
CA ASP A 11 -20.62 -1.92 -2.18
C ASP A 11 -20.30 -2.69 -0.89
N GLN A 12 -20.26 -4.02 -0.95
CA GLN A 12 -19.87 -4.85 0.19
C GLN A 12 -18.41 -4.60 0.60
N PHE A 13 -17.53 -4.44 -0.38
CA PHE A 13 -16.13 -4.11 -0.15
C PHE A 13 -15.99 -2.74 0.52
N LEU A 14 -16.66 -1.69 -0.01
CA LEU A 14 -16.66 -0.36 0.58
C LEU A 14 -17.23 -0.33 2.00
N ALA A 15 -18.29 -1.10 2.27
CA ALA A 15 -18.86 -1.23 3.60
C ALA A 15 -17.84 -1.82 4.59
N LYS A 16 -17.12 -2.89 4.20
CA LYS A 16 -16.07 -3.50 5.02
C LYS A 16 -14.87 -2.58 5.23
N VAL A 17 -14.42 -1.88 4.19
CA VAL A 17 -13.34 -0.89 4.30
C VAL A 17 -13.73 0.21 5.29
N SER A 18 -14.99 0.65 5.24
CA SER A 18 -15.53 1.70 6.11
C SER A 18 -15.61 1.29 7.59
N GLU A 19 -15.40 0.03 7.95
CA GLU A 19 -15.30 -0.39 9.36
C GLU A 19 -14.03 0.17 10.01
N LYS A 20 -12.89 0.07 9.32
CA LYS A 20 -11.55 0.46 9.82
C LYS A 20 -10.99 1.74 9.21
N PHE A 21 -11.54 2.18 8.08
CA PHE A 21 -11.11 3.39 7.39
C PHE A 21 -12.25 4.39 7.29
N GLU A 22 -11.91 5.68 7.31
CA GLU A 22 -12.76 6.74 6.79
C GLU A 22 -12.59 6.77 5.26
N VAL A 23 -13.70 6.67 4.54
CA VAL A 23 -13.72 6.69 3.08
C VAL A 23 -14.33 8.00 2.62
N SER A 24 -13.63 8.71 1.74
CA SER A 24 -14.08 9.98 1.18
C SER A 24 -13.78 10.07 -0.31
N GLY A 25 -14.58 10.85 -1.05
CA GLY A 25 -14.46 10.98 -2.50
C GLY A 25 -15.22 9.92 -3.31
N GLY A 26 -14.82 9.74 -4.57
CA GLY A 26 -15.55 8.97 -5.60
C GLY A 26 -15.64 9.74 -6.93
N GLY A 27 -14.51 10.29 -7.38
CA GLY A 27 -14.42 11.18 -8.55
C GLY A 27 -13.27 10.83 -9.48
N GLN A 28 -13.15 11.57 -10.59
CA GLN A 28 -12.20 11.26 -11.67
C GLN A 28 -10.74 11.69 -11.40
N GLU A 29 -10.48 12.64 -10.50
CA GLU A 29 -9.12 13.16 -10.35
C GLU A 29 -8.20 12.21 -9.55
N ALA A 30 -7.20 11.69 -10.26
CA ALA A 30 -6.11 10.92 -9.73
C ALA A 30 -5.10 11.84 -9.02
N VAL A 31 -5.31 12.05 -7.72
CA VAL A 31 -4.34 12.73 -6.83
C VAL A 31 -3.66 11.67 -5.97
N SER A 32 -2.32 11.64 -5.97
CA SER A 32 -1.52 10.63 -5.25
C SER A 32 -1.59 10.82 -3.73
N ALA A 33 -1.26 9.79 -2.97
CA ALA A 33 -1.10 9.86 -1.53
C ALA A 33 0.06 10.81 -1.16
N ASP A 34 -0.28 12.05 -0.80
CA ASP A 34 0.65 13.13 -0.55
C ASP A 34 1.17 13.21 0.90
N ALA A 35 0.56 12.43 1.80
CA ALA A 35 0.92 12.41 3.22
C ALA A 35 0.76 11.00 3.84
N LYS A 36 1.55 10.75 4.89
CA LYS A 36 1.43 9.56 5.74
C LYS A 36 0.00 9.40 6.27
N GLY A 37 -0.49 8.16 6.30
CA GLY A 37 -1.84 7.83 6.75
C GLY A 37 -2.93 8.22 5.74
N VAL A 38 -2.55 8.67 4.54
CA VAL A 38 -3.48 8.93 3.43
C VAL A 38 -3.22 7.89 2.34
N PHE A 39 -4.26 7.19 1.94
CA PHE A 39 -4.20 6.19 0.88
C PHE A 39 -5.16 6.57 -0.23
N ARG A 40 -4.80 6.26 -1.48
CA ARG A 40 -5.74 6.36 -2.60
C ARG A 40 -6.16 4.97 -3.02
N MET A 41 -7.46 4.78 -3.16
CA MET A 41 -8.05 3.52 -3.57
C MET A 41 -8.84 3.73 -4.85
N PHE A 42 -8.47 3.01 -5.91
CA PHE A 42 -9.20 3.03 -7.17
C PHE A 42 -10.11 1.81 -7.27
N LEU A 43 -11.40 2.07 -7.48
CA LEU A 43 -12.40 1.04 -7.79
C LEU A 43 -12.98 1.30 -9.19
N PRO A 44 -12.90 0.30 -10.10
CA PRO A 44 -13.55 0.39 -11.40
C PRO A 44 -15.04 0.74 -11.27
N GLY A 45 -15.50 1.71 -12.05
CA GLY A 45 -16.88 2.20 -12.02
C GLY A 45 -17.18 3.27 -10.96
N SER A 46 -16.38 3.37 -9.89
CA SER A 46 -16.52 4.39 -8.84
C SER A 46 -15.41 5.46 -8.86
N GLY A 47 -14.26 5.14 -9.46
CA GLY A 47 -13.13 6.05 -9.58
C GLY A 47 -12.21 6.03 -8.35
N TRP A 48 -11.54 7.15 -8.09
CA TRP A 48 -10.59 7.27 -6.99
C TRP A 48 -11.26 7.76 -5.71
N HIS A 49 -10.97 7.04 -4.62
CA HIS A 49 -11.34 7.36 -3.25
C HIS A 49 -10.09 7.68 -2.42
N THR A 50 -10.24 8.54 -1.43
CA THR A 50 -9.27 8.67 -0.34
C THR A 50 -9.75 7.83 0.83
N ILE A 51 -8.87 6.98 1.35
CA ILE A 51 -9.13 6.24 2.58
C ILE A 51 -8.09 6.62 3.64
N ARG A 52 -8.55 6.78 4.89
CA ARG A 52 -7.70 7.08 6.05
C ARG A 52 -8.00 6.10 7.17
N PRO A 53 -6.99 5.48 7.80
CA PRO A 53 -7.21 4.55 8.90
C PRO A 53 -7.79 5.32 10.09
N LYS A 54 -8.83 4.77 10.71
CA LYS A 54 -9.45 5.38 11.90
C LYS A 54 -8.50 5.32 13.09
N ALA A 55 -8.63 6.27 14.01
CA ALA A 55 -7.91 6.22 15.28
C ALA A 55 -8.19 4.88 16.02
N GLY A 56 -7.14 4.25 16.54
CA GLY A 56 -7.21 2.94 17.20
C GLY A 56 -7.37 1.73 16.27
N SER A 57 -7.30 1.92 14.94
CA SER A 57 -7.26 0.80 13.99
C SER A 57 -5.87 0.18 13.81
N PHE A 58 -4.83 0.83 14.32
CA PHE A 58 -3.45 0.34 14.36
C PHE A 58 -2.75 0.94 15.58
N ASP A 59 -1.64 0.34 15.98
CA ASP A 59 -0.76 0.87 17.02
C ASP A 59 0.17 1.91 16.41
N ALA A 60 0.03 3.17 16.83
CA ALA A 60 0.86 4.27 16.33
C ALA A 60 2.27 4.26 16.93
N ASP A 61 2.48 3.56 18.04
CA ASP A 61 3.77 3.45 18.72
C ASP A 61 4.59 2.24 18.20
N ASP A 62 3.96 1.33 17.44
CA ASP A 62 4.66 0.24 16.75
C ASP A 62 5.38 0.78 15.50
N VAL A 63 6.72 0.71 15.51
CA VAL A 63 7.58 1.18 14.42
C VAL A 63 7.28 0.50 13.07
N VAL A 64 6.90 -0.79 13.08
CA VAL A 64 6.56 -1.54 11.86
C VAL A 64 5.06 -1.50 11.61
N GLY A 65 4.25 -1.68 12.66
CA GLY A 65 2.79 -1.70 12.61
C GLY A 65 2.17 -0.37 12.16
N SER A 66 2.84 0.75 12.40
CA SER A 66 2.40 2.09 11.99
C SER A 66 2.79 2.49 10.57
N LEU A 67 3.54 1.65 9.84
CA LEU A 67 3.87 1.91 8.44
C LEU A 67 2.62 1.77 7.58
N ASP A 68 2.40 2.72 6.67
CA ASP A 68 1.19 2.75 5.84
C ASP A 68 0.96 1.41 5.10
N VAL A 69 2.03 0.80 4.59
CA VAL A 69 1.97 -0.51 3.92
C VAL A 69 1.52 -1.65 4.84
N GLN A 70 1.89 -1.59 6.12
CA GLN A 70 1.53 -2.59 7.13
C GLN A 70 0.11 -2.34 7.62
N VAL A 71 -0.26 -1.09 7.90
CA VAL A 71 -1.63 -0.67 8.23
C VAL A 71 -2.62 -1.10 7.14
N LEU A 72 -2.28 -0.87 5.87
CA LEU A 72 -3.10 -1.29 4.74
C LEU A 72 -3.21 -2.83 4.67
N TYR A 73 -2.12 -3.54 4.93
CA TYR A 73 -2.12 -4.99 4.91
C TYR A 73 -3.00 -5.58 6.03
N ASP A 74 -2.76 -5.19 7.27
CA ASP A 74 -3.43 -5.76 8.46
C ASP A 74 -4.91 -5.39 8.53
N ASN A 75 -5.28 -4.19 8.07
CA ASN A 75 -6.66 -3.72 8.17
C ASN A 75 -7.48 -3.97 6.89
N LEU A 76 -6.85 -4.23 5.74
CA LEU A 76 -7.57 -4.34 4.46
C LEU A 76 -7.13 -5.54 3.62
N LEU A 77 -5.86 -5.61 3.20
CA LEU A 77 -5.44 -6.63 2.23
C LEU A 77 -5.62 -8.05 2.78
N HIS A 78 -5.25 -8.28 4.04
CA HIS A 78 -5.39 -9.58 4.68
C HIS A 78 -6.85 -9.89 5.07
N PRO A 79 -7.54 -9.10 5.93
CA PRO A 79 -8.85 -9.49 6.46
C PRO A 79 -10.00 -9.34 5.45
N ILE A 80 -9.90 -8.41 4.49
CA ILE A 80 -10.99 -8.13 3.53
C ILE A 80 -10.71 -8.83 2.20
N LEU A 81 -9.52 -8.62 1.64
CA LEU A 81 -9.16 -9.18 0.33
C LEU A 81 -8.56 -10.59 0.42
N GLY A 82 -8.28 -11.11 1.62
CA GLY A 82 -7.78 -12.48 1.80
C GLY A 82 -6.37 -12.68 1.26
N ILE A 83 -5.55 -11.63 1.20
CA ILE A 83 -4.15 -11.73 0.76
C ILE A 83 -3.32 -12.30 1.91
N GLY A 84 -2.85 -13.53 1.76
CA GLY A 84 -2.19 -14.28 2.84
C GLY A 84 -0.71 -13.96 3.00
N ASN A 85 0.08 -14.06 1.93
CA ASN A 85 1.49 -13.67 1.95
C ASN A 85 1.77 -12.78 0.72
N PRO A 86 1.94 -11.46 0.91
CA PRO A 86 2.14 -10.52 -0.20
C PRO A 86 3.37 -10.83 -1.07
N ARG A 87 4.33 -11.65 -0.58
CA ARG A 87 5.52 -12.05 -1.34
C ARG A 87 5.23 -13.10 -2.41
N THR A 88 4.21 -13.93 -2.18
CA THR A 88 3.94 -15.12 -2.99
C THR A 88 2.53 -15.15 -3.57
N ASP A 89 1.62 -14.32 -3.04
CA ASP A 89 0.25 -14.27 -3.52
C ASP A 89 0.19 -13.65 -4.93
N GLU A 90 -0.24 -14.44 -5.90
CA GLU A 90 -0.31 -14.01 -7.31
C GLU A 90 -1.43 -13.01 -7.58
N ARG A 91 -2.35 -12.79 -6.63
CA ARG A 91 -3.45 -11.84 -6.76
C ARG A 91 -2.98 -10.40 -6.55
N ILE A 92 -1.84 -10.17 -5.88
CA ILE A 92 -1.26 -8.85 -5.72
C ILE A 92 -0.15 -8.59 -6.74
N LYS A 93 -0.18 -7.41 -7.36
CA LYS A 93 0.85 -6.88 -8.24
C LYS A 93 1.29 -5.50 -7.77
N TYR A 94 2.60 -5.28 -7.82
CA TYR A 94 3.23 -4.03 -7.43
C TYR A 94 3.63 -3.23 -8.67
N VAL A 95 3.37 -1.93 -8.64
CA VAL A 95 3.72 -0.99 -9.70
C VAL A 95 4.79 -0.05 -9.15
N GLY A 96 5.88 0.15 -9.89
CA GLY A 96 6.94 1.05 -9.46
C GLY A 96 6.46 2.50 -9.48
N GLY A 97 6.88 3.30 -8.48
CA GLY A 97 6.40 4.67 -8.25
C GLY A 97 6.48 5.59 -9.47
N ILE A 98 7.49 5.42 -10.33
CA ILE A 98 7.69 6.22 -11.56
C ILE A 98 6.52 6.18 -12.54
N ARG A 99 5.70 5.12 -12.50
CA ARG A 99 4.60 4.94 -13.44
C ARG A 99 3.34 5.69 -13.01
N GLY A 100 3.26 6.04 -11.72
CA GLY A 100 2.18 6.84 -11.14
C GLY A 100 0.80 6.17 -11.20
N MET A 101 -0.22 6.98 -10.91
CA MET A 101 -1.61 6.53 -10.77
C MET A 101 -2.26 6.09 -12.08
N ALA A 102 -1.88 6.69 -13.20
CA ALA A 102 -2.42 6.31 -14.51
C ALA A 102 -2.12 4.84 -14.87
N GLU A 103 -0.93 4.34 -14.49
CA GLU A 103 -0.60 2.93 -14.67
C GLU A 103 -1.37 2.03 -13.70
N LEU A 104 -1.61 2.47 -12.46
CA LEU A 104 -2.44 1.73 -11.51
C LEU A 104 -3.84 1.53 -12.08
N GLU A 105 -4.45 2.59 -12.60
CA GLU A 105 -5.76 2.54 -13.25
C GLU A 105 -5.74 1.62 -14.48
N ARG A 106 -4.76 1.76 -15.38
CA ARG A 106 -4.62 0.93 -16.58
C ARG A 106 -4.47 -0.57 -16.28
N LEU A 107 -3.81 -0.92 -15.18
CA LEU A 107 -3.60 -2.31 -14.76
C LEU A 107 -4.76 -2.90 -13.97
N THR A 108 -5.75 -2.08 -13.60
CA THR A 108 -6.91 -2.53 -12.83
C THR A 108 -7.99 -3.06 -13.78
N SER A 109 -8.23 -4.37 -13.75
CA SER A 109 -9.40 -4.97 -14.42
C SER A 109 -10.71 -4.58 -13.72
N PRO A 110 -11.88 -4.75 -14.35
CA PRO A 110 -13.17 -4.38 -13.72
C PRO A 110 -13.46 -5.00 -12.36
N SER A 111 -12.88 -6.17 -12.08
CA SER A 111 -13.00 -6.87 -10.79
C SER A 111 -11.93 -6.48 -9.76
N ALA A 112 -10.91 -5.71 -10.16
CA ALA A 112 -9.73 -5.44 -9.36
C ALA A 112 -9.86 -4.15 -8.54
N VAL A 113 -8.91 -3.95 -7.63
CA VAL A 113 -8.74 -2.70 -6.87
C VAL A 113 -7.28 -2.29 -6.91
N ALA A 114 -7.00 -0.99 -7.01
CA ALA A 114 -5.65 -0.46 -6.87
C ALA A 114 -5.52 0.44 -5.65
N PHE A 115 -4.31 0.44 -5.08
CA PHE A 115 -3.95 1.27 -3.97
C PHE A 115 -2.69 2.05 -4.34
N ASP A 116 -2.72 3.34 -4.09
CA ASP A 116 -1.55 4.21 -4.03
C ASP A 116 -1.28 4.51 -2.55
N VAL A 117 -0.03 4.35 -2.14
CA VAL A 117 0.40 4.43 -0.75
C VAL A 117 1.53 5.43 -0.67
N HIS A 118 1.54 6.25 0.38
CA HIS A 118 2.62 7.18 0.61
C HIS A 118 3.97 6.44 0.75
N PRO A 119 5.04 6.89 0.09
CA PRO A 119 6.35 6.25 0.21
C PRO A 119 6.86 6.28 1.66
N VAL A 120 7.51 5.21 2.08
CA VAL A 120 8.19 5.14 3.38
C VAL A 120 9.30 6.20 3.43
N SER A 121 9.34 6.99 4.51
CA SER A 121 10.32 8.05 4.69
C SER A 121 11.69 7.51 5.12
N VAL A 122 12.73 8.33 4.99
CA VAL A 122 14.08 7.96 5.48
C VAL A 122 14.06 7.78 7.00
N GLU A 123 13.35 8.64 7.72
CA GLU A 123 13.20 8.58 9.16
C GLU A 123 12.55 7.27 9.61
N GLU A 124 11.52 6.80 8.90
CA GLU A 124 10.90 5.50 9.16
C GLU A 124 11.86 4.33 8.91
N ILE A 125 12.63 4.39 7.81
CA ILE A 125 13.66 3.38 7.53
C ILE A 125 14.71 3.33 8.65
N MET A 126 15.17 4.49 9.12
CA MET A 126 16.14 4.58 10.22
C MET A 126 15.56 4.05 11.52
N ALA A 127 14.32 4.40 11.87
CA ALA A 127 13.66 3.92 13.08
C ALA A 127 13.53 2.38 13.11
N ILE A 128 13.22 1.76 11.97
CA ILE A 128 13.14 0.29 11.85
C ILE A 128 14.50 -0.35 12.06
N ALA A 129 15.57 0.26 11.51
CA ALA A 129 16.93 -0.22 11.68
C ALA A 129 17.39 -0.11 13.15
N ASP A 130 17.11 1.01 13.81
CA ASP A 130 17.43 1.24 15.22
C ASP A 130 16.67 0.26 16.12
N ALA A 131 15.43 -0.09 15.77
CA ALA A 131 14.63 -1.10 16.46
C ALA A 131 15.06 -2.55 16.15
N SER A 132 16.09 -2.76 15.32
CA SER A 132 16.52 -4.10 14.84
C SER A 132 15.35 -4.91 14.25
N ALA A 133 14.37 -4.23 13.66
CA ALA A 133 13.17 -4.82 13.10
C ALA A 133 13.31 -5.09 11.60
N LEU A 134 12.38 -5.87 11.04
CA LEU A 134 12.37 -6.21 9.63
C LEU A 134 11.35 -5.36 8.86
N MET A 135 11.77 -4.81 7.73
CA MET A 135 10.88 -4.11 6.79
C MET A 135 9.77 -5.04 6.26
N PRO A 136 8.52 -4.55 6.18
CA PRO A 136 7.47 -5.29 5.49
C PRO A 136 7.85 -5.58 4.02
N PRO A 137 7.38 -6.69 3.45
CA PRO A 137 7.73 -7.07 2.09
C PRO A 137 7.27 -6.03 1.08
N LYS A 138 8.18 -5.64 0.16
CA LYS A 138 7.89 -4.69 -0.94
C LYS A 138 7.41 -3.31 -0.48
N ALA A 139 7.74 -2.92 0.76
CA ALA A 139 7.43 -1.63 1.36
C ALA A 139 8.19 -0.45 0.75
N THR A 140 9.36 -0.67 0.14
CA THR A 140 10.25 0.38 -0.35
C THR A 140 10.63 0.17 -1.82
N TRP A 141 10.69 1.27 -2.56
CA TRP A 141 11.19 1.33 -3.94
C TRP A 141 12.29 2.39 -4.03
N PHE A 142 13.54 1.95 -4.28
CA PHE A 142 14.67 2.87 -4.44
C PHE A 142 14.83 3.32 -5.89
N GLU A 143 15.08 4.62 -6.06
CA GLU A 143 15.37 5.22 -7.36
C GLU A 143 16.60 6.16 -7.30
N PRO A 144 17.54 6.06 -8.25
CA PRO A 144 17.66 5.01 -9.26
C PRO A 144 17.89 3.64 -8.60
N LYS A 145 17.45 2.56 -9.26
CA LYS A 145 17.91 1.22 -8.84
C LYS A 145 19.43 1.25 -8.84
N LEU A 146 20.04 0.87 -7.72
CA LEU A 146 21.49 0.77 -7.61
C LEU A 146 21.99 -0.04 -8.80
N ARG A 147 22.81 0.56 -9.66
CA ARG A 147 23.47 -0.17 -10.73
C ARG A 147 24.34 -1.22 -10.05
N SER A 148 24.11 -2.49 -10.36
CA SER A 148 24.83 -3.60 -9.75
C SER A 148 26.34 -3.39 -9.89
N GLY A 149 27.05 -3.34 -8.75
CA GLY A 149 28.48 -3.08 -8.68
C GLY A 149 28.93 -2.69 -7.28
N LEU A 150 28.71 -3.57 -6.29
CA LEU A 150 29.29 -3.39 -4.95
C LEU A 150 30.74 -3.90 -4.99
N ILE A 151 31.71 -2.99 -4.90
CA ILE A 151 33.13 -3.32 -4.72
C ILE A 151 33.45 -3.12 -3.25
N VAL A 152 33.64 -4.22 -2.52
CA VAL A 152 34.16 -4.18 -1.14
C VAL A 152 35.66 -4.41 -1.21
N ARG A 153 36.46 -3.38 -0.90
CA ARG A 153 37.89 -3.53 -0.61
C ARG A 153 38.03 -3.54 0.91
N VAL A 154 38.22 -4.72 1.48
CA VAL A 154 38.62 -4.83 2.89
C VAL A 154 40.02 -4.24 3.01
N LEU A 155 40.23 -3.37 4.00
CA LEU A 155 41.55 -2.86 4.35
C LEU A 155 42.08 -3.72 5.49
N ASP A 156 43.29 -4.24 5.31
CA ASP A 156 44.05 -4.93 6.35
C ASP A 156 44.51 -3.95 7.45
#